data_AF-A0A1V5UQX8-F1
#
_entry.id   AF-A0A1V5UQX8-F1
#
_cell.length_a   1.000
_cell.length_b   1.000
_cell.length_c   1.000
_cell.angle_alpha   90.00
_cell.angle_beta   90.00
_cell.angle_gamma   90.00
#
_symmetry.space_group_name_H-M   'P 1'
#
loop_
_entity.id
_entity.type
_entity.pdbx_description
1 polymer ?
#
loop_
_entity_poly.entity_id
_entity_poly.type
_entity_poly.pdbx_seq_one_letter_code
_entity_poly.pdbx_strand_id
1 'polypeptide(L)'
;MKPDNTGFARSLKNLIMAEIEKPRADLQIIDDMRVGDFSRPLEQFLIIRASMAEQMKKNEILESSLRDFQMIFSKSVMYLLIIILMAACYSVGASYFSYSSFIYGALSFYIIVVALCYFYHKKILIDKASLAARYRDSLYAIIKTIDAAV
;
A
#
# COMPACT_ATOMS: atom_id res chain seq x y z
N MET A 1 29.02 6.20 -38.42
CA MET A 1 27.55 6.34 -38.45
C MET A 1 27.03 5.91 -37.09
N LYS A 2 26.30 6.76 -36.36
CA LYS A 2 25.58 6.31 -35.15
C LYS A 2 24.42 5.42 -35.62
N PRO A 3 24.17 4.26 -34.99
CA PRO A 3 23.01 3.44 -35.32
C PRO A 3 21.73 4.25 -35.13
N ASP A 4 20.73 3.97 -35.96
CA ASP A 4 19.46 4.70 -36.00
C ASP A 4 18.61 4.30 -34.78
N ASN A 5 18.71 5.09 -33.71
CA ASN A 5 18.09 4.85 -32.40
C ASN A 5 16.56 5.11 -32.38
N THR A 6 15.98 5.58 -33.49
CA THR A 6 14.56 5.99 -33.58
C THR A 6 13.58 4.83 -33.36
N GLY A 7 13.90 3.62 -33.84
CA GLY A 7 13.06 2.44 -33.64
C GLY A 7 13.01 1.97 -32.18
N PHE A 8 14.15 2.02 -31.49
CA PHE A 8 14.25 1.66 -30.07
C PHE A 8 13.53 2.69 -29.18
N ALA A 9 13.76 3.98 -29.40
CA ALA A 9 13.11 5.05 -28.65
C ALA A 9 11.57 4.98 -28.74
N ARG A 10 11.04 4.71 -29.95
CA ARG A 10 9.60 4.51 -30.15
C ARG A 10 9.07 3.28 -29.42
N SER A 11 9.83 2.18 -29.43
CA SER A 11 9.45 0.93 -28.75
C SER A 11 9.45 1.08 -27.22
N LEU A 12 10.46 1.75 -26.66
CA LEU A 12 10.55 2.06 -25.24
C LEU A 12 9.43 3.00 -24.78
N LYS A 13 9.11 4.03 -25.57
CA LYS A 13 8.00 4.95 -25.28
C LYS A 13 6.65 4.21 -25.25
N ASN A 14 6.41 3.33 -26.21
CA ASN A 14 5.18 2.52 -26.25
C ASN A 14 5.07 1.60 -25.03
N LEU A 15 6.18 1.01 -24.58
CA LEU A 15 6.22 0.19 -23.37
C LEU A 15 5.90 1.00 -22.11
N ILE A 16 6.52 2.17 -21.95
CA ILE A 16 6.28 3.05 -20.80
C ILE A 16 4.82 3.56 -20.80
N MET A 17 4.28 3.94 -21.96
CA MET A 17 2.88 4.36 -22.06
C MET A 17 1.89 3.26 -21.69
N ALA A 18 2.14 2.02 -22.14
CA ALA A 18 1.31 0.87 -21.75
C ALA A 18 1.32 0.65 -20.23
N GLU A 19 2.48 0.85 -19.58
CA GLU A 19 2.63 0.74 -18.12
C GLU A 19 1.91 1.88 -17.36
N ILE A 20 1.83 3.09 -17.93
CA ILE A 20 1.08 4.23 -17.38
C ILE A 20 -0.44 3.96 -17.41
N GLU A 21 -0.94 3.43 -18.53
CA GLU A 21 -2.37 3.14 -18.73
C GLU A 21 -2.86 2.01 -17.83
N LYS A 22 -2.06 0.95 -17.70
CA LYS A 22 -2.36 -0.18 -16.82
C LYS A 22 -1.06 -0.66 -16.17
N PRO A 23 -0.76 -0.27 -14.92
CA PRO A 23 0.41 -0.78 -14.23
C PRO A 23 0.26 -2.29 -14.04
N ARG A 24 1.05 -3.09 -14.76
CA ARG A 24 1.03 -4.55 -14.65
C ARG A 24 2.19 -4.96 -13.76
N ALA A 25 1.93 -5.12 -12.46
CA ALA A 25 2.93 -5.57 -11.47
C ALA A 25 3.43 -7.01 -11.74
N ASP A 26 2.64 -7.77 -12.50
CA ASP A 26 2.73 -9.19 -12.79
C ASP A 26 3.49 -9.50 -14.09
N LEU A 27 3.80 -8.49 -14.92
CA LEU A 27 4.71 -8.70 -16.05
C LEU A 27 6.16 -8.72 -15.55
N GLN A 28 6.77 -9.91 -15.50
CA GLN A 28 8.22 -9.97 -15.68
C GLN A 28 8.48 -9.36 -17.07
N ILE A 29 8.97 -8.11 -17.11
CA ILE A 29 9.52 -7.56 -18.35
C ILE A 29 10.86 -8.27 -18.48
N ILE A 30 10.73 -9.43 -19.15
CA ILE A 30 11.71 -10.23 -19.86
C ILE A 30 13.15 -9.75 -19.62
N ASP A 31 13.91 -10.54 -18.86
CA ASP A 31 15.38 -10.46 -18.73
C ASP A 31 16.09 -10.39 -20.10
N ASP A 32 15.43 -10.79 -21.19
CA ASP A 32 15.93 -10.76 -22.58
C ASP A 32 15.99 -9.34 -23.20
N MET A 33 15.58 -8.26 -22.52
CA MET A 33 15.87 -6.88 -23.00
C MET A 33 17.26 -6.36 -22.57
N ARG A 34 18.08 -7.18 -21.90
CA ARG A 34 19.50 -6.88 -21.57
C ARG A 34 20.44 -6.89 -22.79
N VAL A 35 19.93 -6.76 -24.01
CA VAL A 35 20.75 -6.78 -25.21
C VAL A 35 21.28 -5.37 -25.50
N GLY A 36 22.46 -5.11 -24.95
CA GLY A 36 23.50 -4.20 -25.47
C GLY A 36 23.21 -2.69 -25.39
N ASP A 37 24.06 -1.96 -24.66
CA ASP A 37 24.41 -0.53 -24.75
C ASP A 37 23.33 0.53 -25.07
N PHE A 38 22.04 0.20 -24.92
CA PHE A 38 20.95 1.15 -25.08
C PHE A 38 20.56 1.81 -23.77
N SER A 39 21.30 2.90 -23.55
CA SER A 39 20.91 4.20 -23.00
C SER A 39 20.07 4.17 -21.72
N ARG A 40 20.73 4.55 -20.62
CA ARG A 40 20.27 5.22 -19.39
C ARG A 40 18.74 5.33 -19.15
N PRO A 41 17.89 5.88 -20.04
CA PRO A 41 16.43 5.78 -19.93
C PRO A 41 15.84 4.38 -19.64
N LEU A 42 16.34 3.31 -20.28
CA LEU A 42 15.84 1.94 -20.04
C LEU A 42 16.21 1.44 -18.64
N GLU A 43 17.45 1.68 -18.20
CA GLU A 43 17.89 1.35 -16.84
C GLU A 43 17.08 2.14 -15.79
N GLN A 44 16.85 3.43 -16.04
CA GLN A 44 16.01 4.27 -15.17
C GLN A 44 14.58 3.74 -15.07
N PHE A 45 13.99 3.31 -16.19
CA PHE A 45 12.67 2.69 -16.20
C PHE A 45 12.62 1.41 -15.34
N LEU A 46 13.58 0.50 -15.51
CA LEU A 46 13.65 -0.76 -14.76
C LEU A 46 13.83 -0.52 -13.25
N ILE A 47 14.70 0.43 -12.86
CA ILE A 47 14.94 0.79 -11.46
C ILE A 47 13.66 1.37 -10.82
N ILE A 48 13.00 2.31 -11.50
CA ILE A 48 11.77 2.95 -11.02
C ILE A 48 10.66 1.92 -10.85
N ARG A 49 10.52 0.99 -11.80
CA ARG A 49 9.53 -0.10 -11.74
C ARG A 49 9.79 -1.07 -10.59
N ALA A 50 11.04 -1.51 -10.41
CA ALA A 50 11.41 -2.41 -9.32
C ALA A 50 11.16 -1.77 -7.93
N SER A 51 11.56 -0.50 -7.77
CA SER A 51 11.33 0.25 -6.54
C SER A 51 9.83 0.42 -6.24
N MET A 52 9.03 0.69 -7.27
CA MET A 52 7.58 0.82 -7.15
C MET A 52 6.92 -0.50 -6.72
N ALA A 53 7.31 -1.63 -7.32
CA ALA A 53 6.79 -2.95 -6.97
C ALA A 53 7.08 -3.31 -5.50
N GLU A 54 8.29 -3.00 -5.02
CA GLU A 54 8.65 -3.21 -3.61
C GLU A 54 7.78 -2.35 -2.67
N GLN A 55 7.54 -1.08 -3.01
CA GLN A 55 6.71 -0.18 -2.21
C GLN A 55 5.23 -0.58 -2.22
N MET A 56 4.69 -1.03 -3.36
CA MET A 56 3.34 -1.60 -3.43
C MET A 56 3.21 -2.81 -2.50
N LYS A 57 4.16 -3.75 -2.55
CA LYS A 57 4.18 -4.93 -1.69
C LYS A 57 4.23 -4.57 -0.20
N LYS A 58 5.03 -3.57 0.18
CA LYS A 58 5.06 -3.05 1.57
C LYS A 58 3.69 -2.52 2.00
N ASN A 59 3.04 -1.74 1.15
CA ASN A 59 1.70 -1.19 1.44
C ASN A 59 0.62 -2.29 1.50
N GLU A 60 0.71 -3.34 0.70
CA GLU A 60 -0.18 -4.51 0.77
C GLU A 60 0.00 -5.29 2.08
N ILE A 61 1.24 -5.52 2.51
CA ILE A 61 1.53 -6.17 3.80
C ILE A 61 0.95 -5.36 4.97
N LEU A 62 1.13 -4.04 4.95
CA LEU A 62 0.56 -3.14 5.96
C LEU A 62 -0.96 -3.19 6.01
N GLU A 63 -1.62 -3.23 4.84
CA GLU A 63 -3.07 -3.33 4.77
C GLU A 63 -3.58 -4.69 5.28
N SER A 64 -2.91 -5.79 4.92
CA SER A 64 -3.23 -7.13 5.44
C SER A 64 -3.06 -7.17 6.96
N SER A 65 -1.94 -6.67 7.47
CA SER A 65 -1.66 -6.63 8.90
C SER A 65 -2.70 -5.78 9.67
N LEU A 66 -3.15 -4.65 9.10
CA LEU A 66 -4.21 -3.84 9.69
C LEU A 66 -5.53 -4.60 9.76
N ARG A 67 -5.88 -5.35 8.71
CA ARG A 67 -7.09 -6.18 8.67
C ARG A 67 -7.04 -7.29 9.72
N ASP A 68 -5.90 -7.97 9.84
CA ASP A 68 -5.70 -9.01 10.84
C ASP A 68 -5.79 -8.46 12.26
N PHE A 69 -5.18 -7.30 12.51
CA PHE A 69 -5.30 -6.59 13.78
C PHE A 69 -6.75 -6.24 14.12
N GLN A 70 -7.51 -5.68 13.16
CA GLN A 70 -8.93 -5.37 13.36
C GLN A 70 -9.75 -6.61 13.71
N MET A 71 -9.50 -7.74 13.05
CA MET A 71 -10.19 -8.99 13.32
C MET A 71 -9.89 -9.52 14.73
N ILE A 72 -8.61 -9.54 15.12
CA ILE A 72 -8.19 -9.99 16.45
C ILE A 72 -8.77 -9.06 17.53
N PHE A 73 -8.66 -7.74 17.33
CA PHE A 73 -9.17 -6.75 18.26
C PHE A 73 -10.69 -6.87 18.45
N SER A 74 -11.45 -7.03 17.36
CA SER A 74 -12.90 -7.23 17.43
C SER A 74 -13.29 -8.47 18.23
N LYS A 75 -12.56 -9.58 18.07
CA LYS A 75 -12.78 -10.81 18.85
C LYS A 75 -12.46 -10.61 20.32
N SER A 76 -11.35 -9.94 20.65
CA SER A 76 -10.96 -9.64 22.02
C SER A 76 -11.99 -8.77 22.74
N VAL A 77 -12.56 -7.76 22.07
CA VAL A 77 -13.62 -6.90 22.62
C VAL A 77 -14.90 -7.69 22.86
N MET A 78 -15.28 -8.57 21.93
CA MET A 78 -16.44 -9.46 22.09
C MET A 78 -16.30 -10.35 23.33
N TYR A 79 -15.14 -11.00 23.51
CA TYR A 79 -14.91 -11.85 24.68
C TYR A 79 -14.90 -11.06 25.99
N LEU A 80 -14.31 -9.86 26.00
CA LEU A 80 -14.35 -8.98 27.17
C LEU A 80 -15.80 -8.64 27.54
N LEU A 81 -16.65 -8.33 26.56
CA LEU A 81 -18.06 -8.03 26.78
C LEU A 81 -18.82 -9.23 27.40
N ILE A 82 -18.56 -10.45 26.90
CA ILE A 82 -19.13 -11.69 27.43
C ILE A 82 -18.73 -11.89 28.90
N ILE A 83 -17.46 -11.67 29.25
CA ILE A 83 -16.96 -11.80 30.63
C ILE A 83 -17.65 -10.80 31.57
N ILE A 84 -17.80 -9.53 31.14
CA ILE A 84 -18.50 -8.50 31.91
C ILE A 84 -19.96 -8.90 32.15
N LEU A 85 -20.65 -9.35 31.10
CA LEU A 85 -22.04 -9.78 31.18
C LEU A 85 -22.21 -10.99 32.11
N MET A 86 -21.33 -12.00 31.99
CA MET A 86 -21.34 -13.15 32.90
C MET A 86 -21.12 -12.71 34.35
N ALA A 87 -20.13 -11.87 34.62
CA ALA A 87 -19.87 -11.37 35.96
C ALA A 87 -21.07 -10.59 36.55
N ALA A 88 -21.82 -9.87 35.71
CA ALA A 88 -23.06 -9.19 36.11
C ALA A 88 -24.21 -10.17 36.39
N CYS A 89 -24.39 -11.20 35.55
CA CYS A 89 -25.43 -12.22 35.70
C CYS A 89 -25.27 -13.08 36.96
N TYR A 90 -24.03 -13.38 37.37
CA TYR A 90 -23.79 -14.25 38.52
C TYR A 90 -23.93 -13.56 39.89
N SER A 91 -24.29 -12.28 39.95
CA SER A 91 -24.42 -11.52 41.21
C SER A 91 -23.19 -11.63 42.14
N VAL A 92 -22.01 -11.92 41.57
CA VAL A 92 -20.76 -12.04 42.32
C VAL A 92 -20.27 -10.63 42.65
N GLY A 93 -20.71 -10.15 43.82
CA GLY A 93 -19.99 -9.28 44.75
C GLY A 93 -18.96 -8.29 44.20
N ALA A 94 -19.30 -7.46 43.22
CA ALA A 94 -18.47 -6.31 42.87
C ALA A 94 -19.00 -5.03 43.51
N SER A 95 -19.12 -5.03 44.84
CA SER A 95 -19.24 -3.80 45.65
C SER A 95 -17.98 -2.91 45.56
N TYR A 96 -16.99 -3.29 44.74
CA TYR A 96 -15.66 -2.69 44.66
C TYR A 96 -15.38 -1.94 43.36
N PHE A 97 -16.20 -2.07 42.31
CA PHE A 97 -16.04 -1.31 41.07
C PHE A 97 -17.39 -0.91 40.48
N SER A 98 -17.54 0.38 40.18
CA SER A 98 -18.66 0.88 39.38
C SER A 98 -18.65 0.19 38.01
N TYR A 99 -19.54 -0.81 37.83
CA TYR A 99 -19.74 -1.50 36.54
C TYR A 99 -19.93 -0.50 35.39
N SER A 100 -20.63 0.60 35.66
CA SER A 100 -20.83 1.68 34.69
C SER A 100 -19.50 2.29 34.24
N SER A 101 -18.58 2.59 35.16
CA SER A 101 -17.27 3.15 34.84
C SER A 101 -16.40 2.19 34.02
N PHE A 102 -16.47 0.88 34.28
CA PHE A 102 -15.76 -0.13 33.50
C PHE A 102 -16.30 -0.24 32.07
N ILE A 103 -17.63 -0.28 31.91
CA ILE A 103 -18.30 -0.32 30.61
C ILE A 103 -17.98 0.94 29.79
N TYR A 104 -18.10 2.13 30.39
CA TYR A 104 -17.76 3.38 29.70
C TYR A 104 -16.28 3.45 29.34
N GLY A 105 -15.37 2.97 30.19
CA GLY A 105 -13.94 2.87 29.90
C GLY A 105 -13.65 1.96 28.71
N ALA A 106 -14.24 0.76 28.69
CA ALA A 106 -14.09 -0.19 27.58
C ALA A 106 -14.68 0.35 26.27
N LEU A 107 -15.84 1.00 26.32
CA LEU A 107 -16.47 1.62 25.15
C LEU A 107 -15.64 2.78 24.59
N SER A 108 -15.11 3.62 25.48
CA SER A 108 -14.24 4.75 25.11
C SER A 108 -12.95 4.27 24.46
N PHE A 109 -12.31 3.25 25.04
CA PHE A 109 -11.12 2.61 24.47
C PHE A 109 -11.41 2.00 23.10
N TYR A 110 -12.54 1.30 22.95
CA TYR A 110 -12.96 0.74 21.66
C TYR A 110 -13.10 1.82 20.59
N ILE A 111 -13.79 2.93 20.89
CA ILE A 111 -13.97 4.06 19.97
C ILE A 111 -12.61 4.65 19.55
N ILE A 112 -11.68 4.82 20.51
CA ILE A 112 -10.33 5.32 20.22
C ILE A 112 -9.59 4.38 19.26
N VAL A 113 -9.62 3.07 19.52
CA VAL A 113 -8.92 2.09 18.67
C VAL A 113 -9.55 2.02 17.27
N VAL A 114 -10.87 2.07 17.15
CA VAL A 114 -11.56 2.14 15.86
C VAL A 114 -11.17 3.41 15.10
N ALA A 115 -11.13 4.56 15.78
CA ALA A 115 -10.69 5.81 15.17
C ALA A 115 -9.24 5.73 14.68
N LEU A 116 -8.33 5.18 15.49
CA LEU A 116 -6.93 4.96 15.09
C LEU A 116 -6.83 4.04 13.87
N CYS A 117 -7.58 2.94 13.84
CA CYS A 117 -7.63 2.03 12.70
C CYS A 117 -8.13 2.75 11.43
N TYR A 118 -9.17 3.58 11.56
CA TYR A 118 -9.70 4.37 10.46
C TYR A 118 -8.67 5.38 9.93
N PHE A 119 -8.01 6.15 10.81
CA PHE A 119 -6.97 7.10 10.40
C PHE A 119 -5.79 6.40 9.75
N TYR A 120 -5.37 5.25 10.28
CA TYR A 120 -4.28 4.47 9.72
C TYR A 120 -4.64 3.89 8.35
N HIS A 121 -5.85 3.35 8.18
CA HIS A 121 -6.35 2.89 6.89
C HIS A 121 -6.39 4.04 5.87
N LYS A 122 -6.92 5.20 6.27
CA LYS A 122 -6.95 6.40 5.42
C LYS A 122 -5.54 6.84 5.00
N LYS A 123 -4.57 6.77 5.92
CA LYS A 123 -3.17 7.06 5.63
C LYS A 123 -2.61 6.10 4.57
N ILE A 124 -2.83 4.78 4.70
CA ILE A 124 -2.40 3.79 3.69
C ILE A 124 -3.00 4.11 2.31
N LEU A 125 -4.27 4.49 2.25
CA LEU A 125 -4.92 4.86 0.98
C LEU A 125 -4.29 6.10 0.34
N ILE A 126 -3.99 7.13 1.15
CA ILE A 126 -3.31 8.34 0.68
C ILE A 126 -1.89 8.00 0.19
N ASP A 127 -1.15 7.18 0.94
CA ASP A 127 0.20 6.76 0.58
C ASP A 127 0.20 5.96 -0.73
N LYS A 128 -0.78 5.06 -0.94
CA LYS A 128 -0.96 4.34 -2.22
C LYS A 128 -1.27 5.29 -3.38
N ALA A 129 -2.16 6.25 -3.20
CA ALA A 129 -2.52 7.22 -4.24
C ALA A 129 -1.35 8.14 -4.60
N SER A 130 -0.65 8.65 -3.59
CA SER A 130 0.57 9.46 -3.74
C SER A 130 1.68 8.68 -4.45
N LEU A 131 1.87 7.42 -4.07
CA LEU A 131 2.84 6.53 -4.69
C LEU A 131 2.52 6.30 -6.18
N ALA A 132 1.25 6.05 -6.52
CA ALA A 132 0.81 5.90 -7.91
C ALA A 132 1.01 7.18 -8.74
N ALA A 133 0.75 8.36 -8.15
CA ALA A 133 1.00 9.64 -8.80
C ALA A 133 2.50 9.85 -9.07
N ARG A 134 3.36 9.65 -8.06
CA ARG A 134 4.83 9.77 -8.20
C ARG A 134 5.40 8.81 -9.24
N TYR A 135 4.86 7.59 -9.32
CA TYR A 135 5.25 6.61 -10.32
C TYR A 135 4.94 7.12 -11.74
N ARG A 136 3.70 7.60 -11.96
CA ARG A 136 3.31 8.20 -13.24
C ARG A 136 4.19 9.39 -13.61
N ASP A 137 4.45 10.30 -12.68
CA ASP A 137 5.30 11.48 -12.91
C ASP A 137 6.72 11.07 -13.31
N SER A 138 7.26 10.03 -12.67
CA SER A 138 8.59 9.49 -12.96
C SER A 138 8.66 8.83 -14.35
N LEU A 139 7.61 8.10 -14.74
CA LEU A 139 7.49 7.53 -16.09
C LEU A 139 7.36 8.62 -17.16
N TYR A 140 6.60 9.69 -16.91
CA TYR A 140 6.52 10.85 -17.81
C TYR A 140 7.86 11.58 -17.96
N ALA A 141 8.65 11.67 -16.89
CA ALA A 141 9.99 12.26 -16.95
C ALA A 141 10.94 11.44 -17.86
N ILE A 142 10.85 10.11 -17.83
CA ILE A 142 11.61 9.25 -18.74
C ILE A 142 11.17 9.49 -20.19
N ILE A 143 9.87 9.54 -20.47
CA ILE A 143 9.35 9.84 -21.81
C ILE A 143 9.88 11.18 -22.32
N LYS A 144 9.85 12.23 -21.48
CA LYS A 144 10.38 13.55 -21.85
C LYS A 144 11.88 13.51 -22.15
N THR A 145 12.63 12.68 -21.43
CA THR A 145 14.07 12.50 -21.65
C THR A 145 14.35 11.78 -22.96
N ILE A 146 13.51 10.80 -23.33
CA ILE A 146 13.56 10.12 -24.63
C ILE A 146 13.24 11.12 -25.76
N ASP A 147 12.17 11.90 -25.62
CA ASP A 147 11.74 12.89 -26.62
C ASP A 147 12.76 14.02 -26.83
N ALA A 148 13.61 14.32 -25.84
CA ALA A 148 14.69 15.30 -25.97
C ALA A 148 15.99 14.73 -26.58
N ALA A 149 16.12 13.40 -26.61
CA ALA A 149 17.31 12.71 -27.11
C ALA A 149 17.16 12.16 -28.54
N VAL A 150 15.93 12.14 -29.06
CA VAL A 150 15.54 11.78 -30.44
C VAL A 150 15.44 13.05 -31.28
#